data_AF-A0AAJ5PVD3-F1
#
_entry.id   AF-A0AAJ5PVD3-F1
#
_cell.length_a   1.000
_cell.length_b   1.000
_cell.length_c   1.000
_cell.angle_alpha   90.00
_cell.angle_beta   90.00
_cell.angle_gamma   90.00
#
_symmetry.space_group_name_H-M   'P 1'
#
loop_
_entity.id
_entity.type
_entity.pdbx_description
1 polymer ?
#
loop_
_entity_poly.entity_id
_entity_poly.type
_entity_poly.pdbx_seq_one_letter_code
_entity_poly.pdbx_strand_id
1 'polypeptide(L)'
;MPGVPKIGIKTALFLLNKFSNIKNIYGNIEKIPFLPFRNSKNIAIQLKNHKETAFLSYQLAKIKLDIPIDITSKDMFLKQHCTKNLFDFFKSFFKNQGVS
;
A
#
# COMPACT_ATOMS: atom_id res chain seq x y z
N MET A 1 -0.28 3.37 -6.66
CA MET A 1 0.99 3.92 -6.14
C MET A 1 2.07 3.71 -7.19
N PRO A 2 2.83 4.74 -7.59
CA PRO A 2 3.90 4.58 -8.57
C PRO A 2 5.13 3.93 -7.92
N GLY A 3 5.53 2.77 -8.42
CA GLY A 3 6.79 2.10 -8.05
C GLY A 3 7.97 2.59 -8.88
N VAL A 4 9.02 1.76 -9.01
CA VAL A 4 10.14 2.05 -9.90
C VAL A 4 9.80 1.60 -11.33
N PRO A 5 9.91 2.47 -12.35
CA PRO A 5 9.65 2.10 -13.74
C PRO A 5 10.46 0.88 -14.18
N LYS A 6 9.85 0.02 -15.01
CA LYS A 6 10.48 -1.18 -15.58
C LYS A 6 10.87 -2.27 -14.56
N ILE A 7 10.52 -2.09 -13.28
CA ILE A 7 10.68 -3.12 -12.23
C ILE A 7 9.31 -3.73 -11.93
N GLY A 8 9.03 -4.86 -12.58
CA GLY A 8 7.83 -5.65 -12.31
C GLY A 8 8.01 -6.65 -11.17
N ILE A 9 6.94 -7.40 -10.87
CA ILE A 9 6.89 -8.34 -9.73
C ILE A 9 7.98 -9.42 -9.78
N LYS A 10 8.31 -9.95 -10.96
CA LYS A 10 9.36 -10.98 -11.11
C LYS A 10 10.73 -10.47 -10.69
N THR A 11 11.10 -9.28 -11.17
CA THR A 11 12.37 -8.63 -10.80
C THR A 11 12.38 -8.23 -9.34
N ALA A 12 11.27 -7.66 -8.84
CA ALA A 12 11.14 -7.29 -7.44
C ALA A 12 11.30 -8.49 -6.50
N LEU A 13 10.63 -9.62 -6.82
CA LEU A 13 10.75 -10.87 -6.06
C LEU A 13 12.17 -11.40 -6.06
N PHE A 14 12.86 -11.40 -7.22
CA PHE A 14 14.25 -11.83 -7.30
C PHE A 14 15.16 -10.98 -6.40
N LEU A 15 15.02 -9.66 -6.45
CA LEU A 15 15.80 -8.74 -5.62
C LEU A 15 15.50 -8.93 -4.13
N LEU A 16 14.23 -9.10 -3.76
CA LEU A 16 13.83 -9.36 -2.37
C LEU A 16 14.33 -10.72 -1.88
N ASN A 17 14.30 -11.76 -2.69
CA ASN A 17 14.87 -13.06 -2.32
C ASN A 17 16.39 -12.98 -2.12
N LYS A 18 17.09 -12.14 -2.91
CA LYS A 18 18.55 -12.00 -2.83
C LYS A 18 19.01 -11.10 -1.68
N PHE A 19 18.28 -10.03 -1.39
CA PHE A 19 18.70 -8.97 -0.45
C PHE A 19 17.75 -8.78 0.75
N SER A 20 16.66 -9.55 0.82
CA SER A 20 15.64 -9.56 1.88
C SER A 20 14.72 -8.34 1.94
N ASN A 21 15.23 -7.12 1.84
CA ASN A 21 14.41 -5.90 1.98
C ASN A 21 14.93 -4.73 1.14
N ILE A 22 14.10 -3.69 1.00
CA ILE A 22 14.41 -2.52 0.18
C ILE A 22 15.68 -1.78 0.62
N LYS A 23 15.94 -1.67 1.94
CA LYS A 23 17.14 -1.00 2.45
C LYS A 23 18.41 -1.75 2.01
N ASN A 24 18.39 -3.06 2.11
CA ASN A 24 19.49 -3.92 1.70
C ASN A 24 19.70 -3.94 0.18
N ILE A 25 18.62 -3.86 -0.62
CA ILE A 25 18.71 -3.69 -2.08
C ILE A 25 19.51 -2.42 -2.42
N TYR A 26 19.17 -1.29 -1.78
CA TYR A 26 19.88 -0.03 -2.00
C TYR A 26 21.30 -0.03 -1.42
N GLY A 27 21.54 -0.69 -0.29
CA GLY A 27 22.89 -0.86 0.28
C GLY A 27 23.82 -1.75 -0.57
N ASN A 28 23.25 -2.58 -1.45
CA ASN A 28 24.00 -3.46 -2.34
C ASN A 28 23.77 -3.11 -3.82
N ILE A 29 23.41 -1.87 -4.13
CA ILE A 29 23.00 -1.46 -5.47
C ILE A 29 24.08 -1.68 -6.54
N GLU A 30 25.35 -1.65 -6.14
CA GLU A 30 26.51 -1.91 -7.01
C GLU A 30 26.65 -3.38 -7.39
N LYS A 31 26.06 -4.29 -6.63
CA LYS A 31 26.05 -5.73 -6.93
C LYS A 31 24.98 -6.09 -7.96
N ILE A 32 23.95 -5.25 -8.12
CA ILE A 32 22.80 -5.51 -8.99
C ILE A 32 23.17 -5.71 -10.46
N PRO A 33 24.07 -4.89 -11.08
CA PRO A 33 24.54 -5.07 -12.45
C PRO A 33 25.11 -6.46 -12.77
N PHE A 34 25.63 -7.17 -11.77
CA PHE A 34 26.28 -8.48 -11.91
C PHE A 34 25.34 -9.66 -11.69
N LEU A 35 24.06 -9.41 -11.40
CA LEU A 35 23.09 -10.48 -11.16
C LEU A 35 22.67 -11.18 -12.47
N PRO A 36 22.37 -12.49 -12.42
CA PRO A 36 22.10 -13.30 -13.61
C PRO A 36 20.66 -13.14 -14.11
N PHE A 37 20.22 -11.91 -14.40
CA PHE A 37 18.93 -11.65 -15.03
C PHE A 37 18.99 -10.52 -16.06
N ARG A 38 18.07 -10.58 -17.03
CA ARG A 38 18.02 -9.66 -18.17
C ARG A 38 17.92 -8.21 -17.69
N ASN A 39 18.72 -7.33 -18.31
CA ASN A 39 18.74 -5.89 -18.05
C ASN A 39 19.15 -5.48 -16.62
N SER A 40 19.89 -6.31 -15.89
CA SER A 40 20.41 -6.02 -14.54
C SER A 40 21.05 -4.62 -14.40
N LYS A 41 21.88 -4.22 -15.38
CA LYS A 41 22.49 -2.88 -15.44
C LYS A 41 21.45 -1.75 -15.46
N ASN A 42 20.43 -1.87 -16.32
CA ASN A 42 19.37 -0.87 -16.40
C ASN A 42 18.51 -0.86 -15.13
N ILE A 43 18.25 -2.03 -14.52
CA ILE A 43 17.52 -2.10 -13.25
C ILE A 43 18.26 -1.35 -12.14
N ALA A 44 19.59 -1.47 -12.06
CA ALA A 44 20.39 -0.68 -11.12
C ALA A 44 20.26 0.84 -11.36
N ILE A 45 20.25 1.27 -12.63
CA ILE A 45 20.04 2.68 -13.01
C ILE A 45 18.64 3.16 -12.60
N GLN A 46 17.59 2.39 -12.92
CA GLN A 46 16.21 2.74 -12.55
C GLN A 46 16.03 2.81 -11.03
N LEU A 47 16.64 1.89 -10.28
CA LEU A 47 16.61 1.93 -8.81
C LEU A 47 17.27 3.21 -8.27
N LYS A 48 18.44 3.61 -8.80
CA LYS A 48 19.13 4.84 -8.41
C LYS A 48 18.28 6.08 -8.70
N ASN A 49 17.76 6.19 -9.92
CA ASN A 49 17.01 7.37 -10.38
C ASN A 49 15.66 7.54 -9.66
N HIS A 50 15.06 6.45 -9.20
CA HIS A 50 13.73 6.47 -8.56
C HIS A 50 13.77 6.05 -7.09
N LYS A 51 14.90 6.28 -6.41
CA LYS A 51 15.08 5.92 -5.00
C LYS A 51 14.01 6.52 -4.10
N GLU A 52 13.79 7.82 -4.19
CA GLU A 52 12.82 8.54 -3.37
C GLU A 52 11.41 7.99 -3.58
N THR A 53 11.00 7.80 -4.83
CA THR A 53 9.69 7.23 -5.18
C THR A 53 9.54 5.80 -4.63
N ALA A 54 10.59 4.98 -4.69
CA ALA A 54 10.57 3.62 -4.16
C ALA A 54 10.37 3.61 -2.63
N PHE A 55 11.09 4.46 -1.90
CA PHE A 55 10.97 4.57 -0.45
C PHE A 55 9.64 5.19 -0.02
N LEU A 56 9.13 6.17 -0.75
CA LEU A 56 7.80 6.73 -0.51
C LEU A 56 6.72 5.66 -0.69
N SER A 57 6.77 4.91 -1.80
CA SER A 57 5.85 3.79 -2.03
C SER A 57 5.97 2.70 -0.95
N TYR A 58 7.18 2.41 -0.47
CA TYR A 58 7.38 1.50 0.67
C TYR A 58 6.72 2.01 1.95
N GLN A 59 6.90 3.29 2.28
CA GLN A 59 6.31 3.89 3.47
C GLN A 59 4.77 3.88 3.41
N LEU A 60 4.21 4.26 2.28
CA LEU A 60 2.77 4.35 2.08
C LEU A 60 2.09 2.97 2.02
N ALA A 61 2.78 1.94 1.53
CA ALA A 61 2.27 0.57 1.48
C ALA A 61 2.47 -0.20 2.79
N LYS A 62 3.32 0.30 3.70
CA LYS A 62 3.56 -0.32 5.00
C LYS A 62 2.35 -0.13 5.89
N ILE A 63 1.74 -1.23 6.32
CA ILE A 63 0.68 -1.22 7.32
C ILE A 63 1.23 -0.61 8.62
N LYS A 64 0.50 0.37 9.17
CA LYS A 64 0.78 0.93 10.50
C LYS A 64 0.04 0.10 11.53
N LEU A 65 0.78 -0.62 12.38
CA LEU A 65 0.22 -1.46 13.45
C LEU A 65 0.01 -0.69 14.75
N ASP A 66 0.75 0.39 14.96
CA ASP A 66 0.74 1.17 16.21
C ASP A 66 -0.26 2.32 16.14
N ILE A 67 -1.51 2.00 15.77
CA ILE A 67 -2.60 2.97 15.79
C ILE A 67 -3.30 2.83 17.14
N PRO A 68 -3.41 3.91 17.94
CA PRO A 68 -4.24 3.89 19.13
C PRO A 68 -5.70 3.73 18.68
N ILE A 69 -6.28 2.56 18.93
CA ILE A 69 -7.67 2.25 18.61
C ILE A 69 -8.44 2.29 19.93
N ASP A 70 -9.34 3.27 20.06
CA ASP A 70 -10.24 3.40 21.19
C ASP A 70 -11.58 2.68 20.88
N ILE A 71 -11.47 1.38 20.60
CA ILE A 71 -12.61 0.50 20.30
C ILE A 71 -12.42 -0.76 21.12
N THR A 72 -13.40 -1.08 21.96
CA THR A 72 -13.39 -2.28 22.78
C THR A 72 -14.16 -3.40 22.09
N SER A 73 -13.97 -4.66 22.51
CA SER A 73 -14.73 -5.79 21.96
C SER A 73 -16.26 -5.62 22.11
N LYS A 74 -16.71 -4.81 23.09
CA LYS A 74 -18.13 -4.49 23.29
C LYS A 74 -18.70 -3.58 22.21
N ASP A 75 -17.85 -2.82 21.52
CA ASP A 75 -18.25 -1.92 20.43
C ASP A 75 -18.35 -2.64 19.08
N MET A 76 -17.85 -3.88 19.00
CA MET A 76 -17.82 -4.70 17.78
C MET A 76 -19.06 -5.60 17.63
N PHE A 77 -20.07 -5.48 18.50
CA PHE A 77 -21.35 -6.17 18.33
C PHE A 77 -22.25 -5.41 17.35
N LEU A 78 -22.87 -6.15 16.42
CA LEU A 78 -23.93 -5.61 15.58
C LEU A 78 -25.10 -5.16 16.47
N LYS A 79 -25.32 -3.85 16.55
CA LYS A 79 -26.47 -3.30 17.27
C LYS A 79 -27.75 -3.69 16.52
N GLN A 80 -28.71 -4.27 17.22
CA GLN A 80 -30.01 -4.58 16.65
C GLN A 80 -30.75 -3.26 16.40
N HIS A 81 -30.80 -2.83 15.13
CA HIS A 81 -31.47 -1.58 14.77
C HIS A 81 -32.99 -1.77 14.74
N CYS A 82 -33.72 -0.91 15.46
CA CYS A 82 -35.17 -0.80 15.36
C CYS A 82 -35.54 -0.04 14.07
N THR A 83 -36.40 -0.63 13.25
CA THR A 83 -36.68 -0.22 11.86
C THR A 83 -37.40 1.12 11.69
N LYS A 84 -38.05 1.65 12.75
CA LYS A 84 -38.81 2.91 12.68
C LYS A 84 -37.93 4.15 12.44
N ASN A 85 -36.89 4.34 13.24
CA ASN A 85 -36.03 5.53 13.12
C ASN A 85 -35.16 5.52 11.84
N LEU A 86 -34.89 4.33 11.29
CA LEU A 86 -34.16 4.17 10.04
C LEU A 86 -34.97 4.67 8.85
N PHE A 87 -36.28 4.38 8.83
CA PHE A 87 -37.18 4.83 7.76
C PHE A 87 -37.30 6.35 7.71
N ASP A 88 -37.47 7.01 8.86
CA ASP A 88 -37.56 8.47 8.93
C ASP A 88 -36.24 9.15 8.54
N PHE A 89 -35.09 8.58 8.92
CA PHE A 89 -33.78 9.04 8.46
C PHE A 89 -33.64 8.95 6.94
N PHE A 90 -33.96 7.80 6.34
CA PHE A 90 -33.91 7.65 4.88
C PHE A 90 -34.87 8.61 4.17
N LYS A 91 -36.10 8.76 4.67
CA LYS A 91 -37.09 9.68 4.08
C LYS A 91 -36.62 11.14 4.12
N SER A 92 -35.99 11.57 5.21
CA SER A 92 -35.39 12.90 5.32
C SER A 92 -34.17 13.08 4.40
N PHE A 93 -33.32 12.05 4.31
CA PHE A 93 -32.13 12.07 3.45
C PHE A 93 -32.49 12.22 1.96
N PHE A 94 -33.48 11.46 1.47
CA PHE A 94 -33.93 11.57 0.07
C PHE A 94 -34.71 12.87 -0.21
N LYS A 95 -35.49 13.36 0.76
CA LYS A 95 -36.20 14.65 0.64
C LYS A 95 -35.24 15.84 0.54
N ASN A 96 -34.05 15.74 1.13
CA ASN A 96 -33.00 16.77 1.07
C ASN A 96 -32.07 16.66 -0.16
N GLN A 97 -32.22 15.63 -0.99
CA GLN A 97 -31.45 15.43 -2.24
C GLN A 97 -32.23 15.82 -3.50
N GLY A 98 -33.44 16.40 -3.37
CA GLY A 98 -34.19 16.94 -4.51
C GLY A 98 -34.60 15.90 -5.56
N VAL A 99 -34.75 14.63 -5.18
CA VAL A 99 -35.35 13.62 -6.05
C VAL A 99 -36.84 13.58 -5.71
N SER A 100 -37.62 14.36 -6.47
CA SER A 100 -39.10 14.29 -6.50
C SER A 100 -39.57 12.99 -7.12
#